data_AF-A0A955YDH3-F1
#
_entry.id   AF-A0A955YDH3-F1
#
_cell.length_a   1.000
_cell.length_b   1.000
_cell.length_c   1.000
_cell.angle_alpha   90.00
_cell.angle_beta   90.00
_cell.angle_gamma   90.00
#
_symmetry.space_group_name_H-M   'P 1'
#
loop_
_entity.id
_entity.type
_entity.pdbx_description
1 polymer ?
#
loop_
_entity_poly.entity_id
_entity_poly.type
_entity_poly.pdbx_seq_one_letter_code
_entity_poly.pdbx_strand_id
1 'polypeptide(L)'
;QEDIASLAAIHALSVPTKLVACLGFGVDTFHGVCHAHFLENTAALDREGAFLGAFSVPRASHEGAAYLDAVESAHRDHPARVSIVNASIAAALRGDFGDVPLSERTRGSELFINPLMTMYFGYELDAVARRCVYLPLLKHTESIFDVSLVLEGFRHEVSLRPRRSIPH
;
A
#
# COMPACT_ATOMS: atom_id res chain seq x y z
N GLN A 1 0.87 9.87 0.98
CA GLN A 1 1.68 10.92 1.64
C GLN A 1 2.19 10.40 2.97
N GLU A 2 1.32 9.87 3.81
CA GLU A 2 1.70 9.25 5.11
C GLU A 2 2.72 8.11 4.96
N ASP A 3 2.52 7.18 4.01
CA ASP A 3 3.43 6.05 3.79
C ASP A 3 4.85 6.51 3.43
N ILE A 4 4.96 7.51 2.55
CA ILE A 4 6.27 8.00 2.14
C ILE A 4 6.95 8.84 3.21
N ALA A 5 6.18 9.60 4.00
CA ALA A 5 6.73 10.30 5.15
C ALA A 5 7.30 9.30 6.17
N SER A 6 6.59 8.19 6.42
CA SER A 6 7.05 7.10 7.28
C SER A 6 8.31 6.42 6.73
N LEU A 7 8.34 6.14 5.42
CA LEU A 7 9.52 5.59 4.75
C LEU A 7 10.74 6.51 4.90
N ALA A 8 10.57 7.81 4.68
CA ALA A 8 11.64 8.80 4.81
C ALA A 8 12.14 8.91 6.25
N ALA A 9 11.23 8.95 7.22
CA ALA A 9 11.56 9.02 8.63
C ALA A 9 12.37 7.81 9.08
N ILE A 10 11.91 6.58 8.77
CA ILE A 10 12.61 5.36 9.17
C ILE A 10 13.95 5.21 8.43
N HIS A 11 14.02 5.59 7.16
CA HIS A 11 15.26 5.59 6.40
C HIS A 11 16.34 6.45 7.06
N ALA A 12 15.97 7.60 7.62
CA ALA A 12 16.89 8.52 8.30
C ALA A 12 17.39 8.03 9.67
N LEU A 13 16.75 7.02 10.27
CA LEU A 13 17.17 6.48 11.57
C LEU A 13 18.42 5.61 11.45
N SER A 14 19.28 5.63 12.46
CA SER A 14 20.42 4.72 12.59
C SER A 14 20.05 3.56 13.53
N VAL A 15 19.31 2.58 12.99
CA VAL A 15 18.86 1.38 13.72
C VAL A 15 19.25 0.13 12.93
N PRO A 16 19.53 -1.00 13.60
CA PRO A 16 20.12 -2.17 12.95
C PRO A 16 19.20 -2.87 11.95
N THR A 17 17.88 -2.72 12.10
CA THR A 17 16.89 -3.40 11.27
C THR A 17 15.78 -2.43 10.89
N LYS A 18 15.50 -2.33 9.59
CA LYS A 18 14.43 -1.49 9.05
C LYS A 18 13.68 -2.28 8.00
N LEU A 19 12.41 -2.58 8.29
CA LEU A 19 11.57 -3.40 7.42
C LEU A 19 10.38 -2.58 6.96
N VAL A 20 9.90 -2.87 5.76
CA VAL A 20 8.61 -2.40 5.28
C VAL A 20 7.79 -3.57 4.77
N ALA A 21 6.53 -3.62 5.17
CA ALA A 21 5.55 -4.56 4.63
C ALA A 21 4.46 -3.78 3.89
N CYS A 22 4.10 -4.25 2.70
CA CYS A 22 2.98 -3.70 1.93
C CYS A 22 1.89 -4.76 1.80
N LEU A 23 0.62 -4.37 1.95
CA LEU A 23 -0.54 -5.24 1.65
C LEU A 23 -1.60 -4.48 0.84
N GLY A 24 -2.65 -5.20 0.42
CA GLY A 24 -3.75 -4.60 -0.32
C GLY A 24 -3.51 -4.58 -1.83
N PHE A 25 -2.78 -5.58 -2.35
CA PHE A 25 -2.54 -5.73 -3.79
C PHE A 25 -3.86 -5.67 -4.57
N GLY A 26 -4.06 -4.61 -5.36
CA GLY A 26 -5.30 -4.39 -6.12
C GLY A 26 -6.08 -3.15 -5.70
N VAL A 27 -5.88 -2.65 -4.47
CA VAL A 27 -6.78 -1.64 -3.90
C VAL A 27 -6.71 -0.29 -4.62
N ASP A 28 -5.52 0.09 -5.09
CA ASP A 28 -5.29 1.35 -5.80
C ASP A 28 -5.30 1.23 -7.33
N THR A 29 -5.88 0.15 -7.87
CA THR A 29 -5.98 -0.05 -9.33
C THR A 29 -6.59 1.18 -10.02
N PHE A 30 -7.66 1.72 -9.42
CA PHE A 30 -8.41 2.88 -9.92
C PHE A 30 -7.81 4.22 -9.47
N HIS A 31 -6.78 4.22 -8.61
CA HIS A 31 -6.02 5.41 -8.20
C HIS A 31 -4.66 5.52 -8.92
N GLY A 32 -4.51 4.84 -10.06
CA GLY A 32 -3.35 4.98 -10.94
C GLY A 32 -2.21 3.99 -10.69
N VAL A 33 -2.30 3.12 -9.67
CA VAL A 33 -1.30 2.07 -9.46
C VAL A 33 -1.43 1.00 -10.55
N CYS A 34 -0.27 0.57 -11.08
CA CYS A 34 -0.17 -0.49 -12.07
C CYS A 34 0.52 -1.71 -11.45
N HIS A 35 -0.22 -2.82 -11.31
CA HIS A 35 0.25 -4.03 -10.66
C HIS A 35 1.43 -4.69 -11.38
N ALA A 36 1.48 -4.60 -12.71
CA ALA A 36 2.64 -5.06 -13.46
C ALA A 36 3.91 -4.29 -13.08
N HIS A 37 3.83 -2.96 -12.88
CA HIS A 37 4.97 -2.16 -12.42
C HIS A 37 5.33 -2.47 -10.95
N PHE A 38 4.35 -2.74 -10.09
CA PHE A 38 4.62 -3.20 -8.73
C PHE A 38 5.39 -4.53 -8.73
N LEU A 39 4.97 -5.51 -9.54
CA LEU A 39 5.65 -6.80 -9.65
C LEU A 39 7.05 -6.65 -10.28
N GLU A 40 7.21 -5.78 -11.26
CA GLU A 40 8.53 -5.42 -11.82
C GLU A 40 9.46 -4.83 -10.74
N ASN A 41 8.96 -3.91 -9.91
CA ASN A 41 9.72 -3.33 -8.80
C ASN A 41 10.08 -4.39 -7.74
N THR A 42 9.13 -5.29 -7.43
CA THR A 42 9.34 -6.41 -6.52
C THR A 42 10.49 -7.29 -7.03
N ALA A 43 10.46 -7.69 -8.31
CA ALA A 43 11.51 -8.49 -8.92
C ALA A 43 12.87 -7.76 -8.95
N ALA A 44 12.87 -6.43 -9.10
CA ALA A 44 14.08 -5.63 -9.08
C ALA A 44 14.69 -5.49 -7.67
N LEU A 45 13.86 -5.47 -6.62
CA LEU A 45 14.30 -5.53 -5.22
C LEU A 45 14.78 -6.93 -4.84
N ASP A 46 14.10 -7.97 -5.32
CA ASP A 46 14.48 -9.36 -5.11
C ASP A 46 15.86 -9.69 -5.70
N ARG A 47 16.16 -9.17 -6.90
CA ARG A 47 17.50 -9.30 -7.50
C ARG A 47 18.61 -8.67 -6.66
N GLU A 48 18.28 -7.68 -5.81
CA GLU A 48 19.21 -7.06 -4.86
C GLU A 48 19.25 -7.78 -3.50
N GLY A 49 18.51 -8.88 -3.33
CA GLY A 49 18.34 -9.59 -2.07
C GLY A 49 17.51 -8.83 -1.04
N ALA A 50 16.76 -7.81 -1.47
CA ALA A 50 16.01 -6.93 -0.59
C ALA A 50 14.53 -7.32 -0.43
N PHE A 51 14.04 -8.28 -1.21
CA PHE A 51 12.71 -8.86 -1.00
C PHE A 51 12.83 -9.99 0.03
N LEU A 52 12.07 -9.87 1.12
CA LEU A 52 12.10 -10.80 2.25
C LEU A 52 11.05 -11.91 2.12
N GLY A 53 10.33 -11.94 1.00
CA GLY A 53 9.25 -12.88 0.73
C GLY A 53 7.87 -12.28 0.94
N ALA A 54 6.87 -13.12 0.66
CA ALA A 54 5.48 -12.79 0.87
C ALA A 54 4.76 -13.92 1.60
N PHE A 55 3.77 -13.55 2.41
CA PHE A 55 2.93 -14.49 3.14
C PHE A 55 1.49 -13.95 3.23
N SER A 56 0.55 -14.82 3.54
CA SER A 56 -0.83 -14.44 3.86
C SER A 56 -1.16 -14.83 5.29
N VAL A 57 -2.06 -14.05 5.91
CA VAL A 57 -2.60 -14.34 7.23
C VAL A 57 -3.95 -15.03 7.05
N PRO A 58 -4.13 -16.29 7.51
CA PRO A 58 -5.41 -16.98 7.39
C PRO A 58 -6.49 -16.29 8.22
N ARG A 59 -7.71 -16.20 7.67
CA ARG A 59 -8.88 -15.67 8.40
C ARG A 59 -9.10 -16.34 9.76
N ALA A 60 -8.89 -17.66 9.82
CA ALA A 60 -9.10 -18.45 11.02
C ALA A 60 -7.95 -18.33 12.06
N SER A 61 -6.88 -17.60 11.75
CA SER A 61 -5.82 -17.34 12.72
C SER A 61 -6.24 -16.28 13.74
N HIS A 62 -5.51 -16.20 14.85
CA HIS A 62 -5.73 -15.17 15.85
C HIS A 62 -5.53 -13.76 15.25
N GLU A 63 -4.48 -13.59 14.45
CA GLU A 63 -4.14 -12.33 13.77
C GLU A 63 -5.19 -11.95 12.72
N GLY A 64 -5.71 -12.93 11.98
CA GLY A 64 -6.80 -12.71 11.02
C GLY A 64 -8.07 -12.22 11.70
N ALA A 65 -8.45 -12.83 12.82
CA ALA A 65 -9.59 -12.38 13.63
C ALA A 65 -9.35 -10.98 14.22
N ALA A 66 -8.18 -10.74 14.80
CA ALA A 66 -7.81 -9.45 15.39
C ALA A 66 -7.81 -8.32 14.34
N TYR A 67 -7.38 -8.59 13.11
CA TYR A 67 -7.46 -7.62 12.02
C TYR A 67 -8.92 -7.26 11.70
N LEU A 68 -9.81 -8.25 11.56
CA LEU A 68 -11.22 -7.99 11.27
C LEU A 68 -11.88 -7.18 12.39
N ASP A 69 -11.63 -7.52 13.64
CA ASP A 69 -12.14 -6.81 14.81
C ASP A 69 -11.65 -5.36 14.85
N ALA A 70 -10.36 -5.13 14.56
CA ALA A 70 -9.78 -3.79 14.51
C ALA A 70 -10.42 -2.92 13.42
N VAL A 71 -10.64 -3.49 12.22
CA VAL A 71 -11.30 -2.79 11.12
C VAL A 71 -12.75 -2.46 11.46
N GLU A 72 -13.49 -3.41 12.04
CA GLU A 72 -14.87 -3.18 12.46
C GLU A 72 -14.96 -2.12 13.56
N SER A 73 -14.08 -2.17 14.55
CA SER A 73 -14.01 -1.15 15.61
C SER A 73 -13.74 0.23 15.03
N ALA A 74 -12.73 0.36 14.18
CA ALA A 74 -12.39 1.64 13.56
C ALA A 74 -13.55 2.21 12.73
N HIS A 75 -14.30 1.38 12.01
CA HIS A 75 -15.46 1.83 11.24
C HIS A 75 -16.63 2.26 12.12
N ARG A 76 -16.87 1.54 13.23
CA ARG A 76 -17.91 1.90 14.20
C ARG A 76 -17.60 3.22 14.90
N ASP A 77 -16.33 3.44 15.26
CA ASP A 77 -15.91 4.64 15.99
C ASP A 77 -15.74 5.85 15.04
N HIS A 78 -15.55 5.61 13.75
CA HIS A 78 -15.37 6.63 12.72
C HIS A 78 -16.22 6.41 11.44
N PRO A 79 -17.56 6.40 11.54
CA PRO A 79 -18.45 6.04 10.42
C PRO A 79 -18.38 7.02 9.24
N ALA A 80 -18.05 8.29 9.48
CA ALA A 80 -17.85 9.29 8.42
C ALA A 80 -16.52 9.12 7.66
N ARG A 81 -15.57 8.34 8.20
CA ARG A 81 -14.19 8.19 7.70
C ARG A 81 -13.77 6.73 7.58
N VAL A 82 -14.68 5.89 7.10
CA VAL A 82 -14.42 4.48 6.76
C VAL A 82 -13.23 4.38 5.81
N SER A 83 -12.29 3.49 6.13
CA SER A 83 -11.13 3.22 5.28
C SER A 83 -11.51 2.24 4.18
N ILE A 84 -11.54 2.71 2.94
CA ILE A 84 -11.80 1.86 1.76
C ILE A 84 -10.71 0.77 1.65
N VAL A 85 -9.46 1.12 2.00
CA VAL A 85 -8.34 0.19 1.94
C VAL A 85 -8.53 -0.97 2.90
N ASN A 86 -8.73 -0.68 4.20
CA ASN A 86 -8.91 -1.71 5.21
C ASN A 86 -10.23 -2.47 5.03
N ALA A 87 -11.30 -1.80 4.56
CA ALA A 87 -12.54 -2.48 4.20
C ALA A 87 -12.33 -3.50 3.07
N SER A 88 -11.55 -3.15 2.04
CA SER A 88 -11.26 -4.05 0.91
C SER A 88 -10.46 -5.27 1.34
N ILE A 89 -9.43 -5.07 2.16
CA ILE A 89 -8.61 -6.16 2.70
C ILE A 89 -9.46 -7.06 3.61
N ALA A 90 -10.31 -6.48 4.46
CA ALA A 90 -11.21 -7.24 5.32
C ALA A 90 -12.23 -8.07 4.51
N ALA A 91 -12.78 -7.53 3.42
CA ALA A 91 -13.64 -8.27 2.50
C ALA A 91 -12.88 -9.44 1.84
N ALA A 92 -11.68 -9.19 1.31
CA ALA A 92 -10.84 -10.24 0.75
C ALA A 92 -10.51 -11.34 1.78
N LEU A 93 -10.21 -10.95 3.04
CA LEU A 93 -9.95 -11.89 4.13
C LEU A 93 -11.19 -12.71 4.52
N ARG A 94 -12.40 -12.16 4.36
CA ARG A 94 -13.66 -12.91 4.53
C ARG A 94 -13.93 -13.89 3.39
N GLY A 95 -13.25 -13.74 2.25
CA GLY A 95 -13.38 -14.57 1.06
C GLY A 95 -14.23 -13.91 -0.04
N ASP A 96 -14.53 -12.62 0.08
CA ASP A 96 -15.26 -11.89 -0.94
C ASP A 96 -14.39 -11.65 -2.18
N PHE A 97 -15.01 -11.49 -3.36
CA PHE A 97 -14.33 -11.30 -4.63
C PHE A 97 -15.13 -10.40 -5.58
N GLY A 98 -14.44 -9.60 -6.39
CA GLY A 98 -15.03 -8.72 -7.40
C GLY A 98 -15.54 -7.40 -6.83
N ASP A 99 -16.64 -6.89 -7.38
CA ASP A 99 -17.22 -5.60 -7.01
C ASP A 99 -18.10 -5.72 -5.77
N VAL A 100 -17.47 -5.58 -4.61
CA VAL A 100 -18.11 -5.72 -3.29
C VAL A 100 -18.44 -4.32 -2.74
N PRO A 101 -19.71 -3.97 -2.51
CA PRO A 101 -20.06 -2.67 -1.96
C PRO A 101 -19.66 -2.56 -0.48
N LEU A 102 -18.62 -1.77 -0.20
CA LEU A 102 -18.05 -1.65 1.15
C LEU A 102 -18.70 -0.56 2.02
N SER A 103 -19.14 0.54 1.41
CA SER A 103 -19.77 1.67 2.11
C SER A 103 -20.56 2.56 1.16
N GLU A 104 -21.29 3.56 1.69
CA GLU A 104 -21.88 4.60 0.84
C GLU A 104 -20.84 5.38 0.03
N ARG A 105 -19.60 5.52 0.55
CA ARG A 105 -18.51 6.23 -0.13
C ARG A 105 -17.99 5.50 -1.37
N THR A 106 -18.22 4.19 -1.46
CA THR A 106 -17.84 3.38 -2.61
C THR A 106 -19.03 3.15 -3.55
N ARG A 107 -20.20 3.73 -3.26
CA ARG A 107 -21.41 3.59 -4.09
C ARG A 107 -21.16 4.25 -5.45
N GLY A 108 -21.13 3.44 -6.50
CA GLY A 108 -20.91 3.90 -7.88
C GLY A 108 -19.45 3.90 -8.34
N SER A 109 -18.52 3.37 -7.54
CA SER A 109 -17.16 3.04 -7.97
C SER A 109 -17.01 1.53 -8.05
N GLU A 110 -16.43 1.02 -9.13
CA GLU A 110 -16.09 -0.39 -9.25
C GLU A 110 -14.95 -0.71 -8.29
N LEU A 111 -15.13 -1.74 -7.46
CA LEU A 111 -14.07 -2.34 -6.68
C LEU A 111 -13.68 -3.68 -7.31
N PHE A 112 -12.46 -4.13 -7.03
CA PHE A 112 -12.01 -5.45 -7.46
C PHE A 112 -11.34 -6.17 -6.29
N ILE A 113 -12.17 -6.59 -5.35
CA ILE A 113 -11.75 -7.40 -4.21
C ILE A 113 -11.15 -8.70 -4.74
N ASN A 114 -9.97 -9.05 -4.27
CA ASN A 114 -9.28 -10.26 -4.70
C ASN A 114 -8.40 -10.83 -3.57
N PRO A 115 -8.13 -12.14 -3.57
CA PRO A 115 -7.37 -12.78 -2.49
C PRO A 115 -5.93 -12.24 -2.30
N LEU A 116 -5.32 -11.66 -3.34
CA LEU A 116 -3.96 -11.10 -3.25
C LEU A 116 -3.92 -9.85 -2.35
N MET A 117 -5.06 -9.21 -2.08
CA MET A 117 -5.14 -8.11 -1.11
C MET A 117 -4.70 -8.53 0.30
N THR A 118 -4.81 -9.82 0.63
CA THR A 118 -4.40 -10.38 1.93
C THR A 118 -2.93 -10.77 2.00
N MET A 119 -2.18 -10.63 0.89
CA MET A 119 -0.75 -10.92 0.86
C MET A 119 0.06 -9.74 1.39
N TYR A 120 0.94 -10.04 2.33
CA TYR A 120 1.99 -9.15 2.81
C TYR A 120 3.23 -9.37 1.97
N PHE A 121 3.81 -8.30 1.45
CA PHE A 121 5.09 -8.30 0.77
C PHE A 121 6.12 -7.58 1.65
N GLY A 122 7.14 -8.29 2.11
CA GLY A 122 8.17 -7.76 3.01
C GLY A 122 9.45 -7.36 2.28
N TYR A 123 10.05 -6.24 2.70
CA TYR A 123 11.27 -5.72 2.11
C TYR A 123 12.22 -5.11 3.14
N GLU A 124 13.51 -5.11 2.82
CA GLU A 124 14.49 -4.23 3.45
C GLU A 124 14.18 -2.77 3.11
N LEU A 125 13.84 -1.98 4.13
CA LEU A 125 13.31 -0.63 3.96
C LEU A 125 14.30 0.29 3.23
N ASP A 126 15.59 0.21 3.57
CA ASP A 126 16.61 1.07 2.97
C ASP A 126 16.77 0.78 1.46
N ALA A 127 16.49 -0.44 1.00
CA ALA A 127 16.52 -0.77 -0.42
C ALA A 127 15.32 -0.15 -1.17
N VAL A 128 14.14 -0.18 -0.56
CA VAL A 128 12.95 0.50 -1.08
C VAL A 128 13.19 2.02 -1.12
N ALA A 129 13.74 2.58 -0.05
CA ALA A 129 14.04 4.01 0.06
C ALA A 129 15.00 4.49 -1.03
N ARG A 130 16.09 3.76 -1.30
CA ARG A 130 17.07 4.10 -2.36
C ARG A 130 16.46 4.12 -3.77
N ARG A 131 15.42 3.30 -4.01
CA ARG A 131 14.70 3.25 -5.30
C ARG A 131 13.59 4.30 -5.39
N CYS A 132 13.23 4.94 -4.28
CA CYS A 132 12.25 6.01 -4.29
C CYS A 132 12.89 7.34 -4.73
N VAL A 133 12.73 7.65 -6.02
CA VAL A 133 13.40 8.78 -6.70
C VAL A 133 13.08 10.16 -6.12
N TYR A 134 11.92 10.34 -5.49
CA TYR A 134 11.50 11.60 -4.89
C TYR A 134 11.71 11.66 -3.38
N LEU A 135 12.16 10.57 -2.74
CA LEU A 135 12.41 10.54 -1.31
C LEU A 135 13.40 11.61 -0.83
N PRO A 136 14.51 11.90 -1.55
CA PRO A 136 15.44 12.96 -1.14
C PRO A 136 14.81 14.35 -1.09
N LEU A 137 13.77 14.60 -1.89
CA LEU A 137 13.05 15.88 -1.93
C LEU A 137 12.23 16.12 -0.64
N LEU A 138 11.91 15.06 0.10
CA LEU A 138 11.11 15.15 1.33
C LEU A 138 11.92 15.52 2.57
N LYS A 139 13.26 15.56 2.48
CA LYS A 139 14.18 15.73 3.62
C LYS A 139 13.91 16.98 4.46
N HIS A 140 13.41 18.04 3.84
CA HIS A 140 13.20 19.35 4.48
C HIS A 140 11.72 19.69 4.66
N THR A 141 10.83 18.71 4.51
CA THR A 141 9.40 18.92 4.76
C THR A 141 9.12 18.89 6.26
N GLU A 142 8.31 19.83 6.75
CA GLU A 142 7.96 19.94 8.18
C GLU A 142 6.50 19.60 8.42
N SER A 143 5.67 19.65 7.37
CA SER A 143 4.24 19.38 7.42
C SER A 143 3.79 18.47 6.27
N ILE A 144 2.59 17.90 6.43
CA ILE A 144 1.93 17.11 5.38
C ILE A 144 1.62 17.97 4.14
N PHE A 145 1.46 19.28 4.31
CA PHE A 145 1.27 20.22 3.21
C PHE A 145 2.56 20.39 2.40
N ASP A 146 3.72 20.46 3.05
CA ASP A 146 5.02 20.51 2.35
C ASP A 146 5.25 19.24 1.54
N VAL A 147 4.94 18.08 2.13
CA VAL A 147 4.99 16.79 1.42
C VAL A 147 4.06 16.81 0.20
N SER A 148 2.86 17.36 0.35
CA SER A 148 1.90 17.49 -0.77
C SER A 148 2.48 18.32 -1.91
N LEU A 149 3.01 19.50 -1.60
CA LEU A 149 3.60 20.44 -2.55
C LEU A 149 4.79 19.83 -3.30
N VAL A 150 5.69 19.17 -2.58
CA VAL A 150 6.86 18.52 -3.18
C VAL A 150 6.45 17.41 -4.13
N LEU A 151 5.50 16.56 -3.74
CA LEU A 151 5.02 15.47 -4.60
C LEU A 151 4.26 15.98 -5.82
N GLU A 152 3.48 17.05 -5.67
CA GLU A 152 2.78 17.69 -6.79
C GLU A 152 3.79 18.29 -7.78
N GLY A 153 4.77 19.05 -7.31
CA GLY A 153 5.84 19.59 -8.15
C GLY A 153 6.59 18.49 -8.90
N PHE A 154 7.02 17.44 -8.20
CA PHE A 154 7.72 16.30 -8.81
C PHE A 154 6.89 15.61 -9.90
N ARG A 155 5.57 15.47 -9.71
CA ARG A 155 4.67 14.86 -10.70
C ARG A 155 4.58 15.66 -12.01
N HIS A 156 4.78 16.98 -11.97
CA HIS A 156 4.81 17.81 -13.18
C HIS A 156 6.12 17.67 -13.96
N GLU A 157 7.20 17.24 -13.31
CA GLU A 157 8.53 17.11 -13.91
C GLU A 157 8.78 15.73 -14.53
N VAL A 158 7.97 14.73 -14.20
CA VAL A 158 8.16 13.34 -14.65
C VAL A 158 7.10 12.87 -15.61
N SER A 159 7.53 12.07 -16.59
CA SER A 159 6.61 11.34 -17.46
C SER A 159 6.25 9.99 -16.86
N LEU A 160 4.96 9.72 -16.71
CA LEU A 160 4.47 8.44 -16.22
C LEU A 160 4.64 7.35 -17.28
N ARG A 161 5.09 6.17 -16.85
CA ARG A 161 5.16 4.99 -17.73
C ARG A 161 3.75 4.52 -18.11
N PRO A 162 3.52 4.09 -19.36
CA PRO A 162 2.25 3.50 -19.77
C PRO A 162 1.87 2.30 -18.88
N ARG A 163 0.58 2.16 -18.56
CA ARG A 163 0.08 1.01 -17.79
C ARG A 163 0.31 -0.28 -18.58
N ARG A 164 0.63 -1.36 -17.87
CA ARG A 164 0.79 -2.70 -18.42
C ARG A 164 -0.16 -3.67 -17.70
N SER A 165 -0.78 -4.57 -18.47
CA SER A 165 -1.58 -5.67 -17.92
C SER A 165 -0.67 -6.81 -17.46
N ILE A 166 -1.12 -7.54 -16.45
CA ILE A 166 -0.55 -8.84 -16.10
C ILE A 166 -1.15 -9.87 -17.08
N PRO A 167 -0.35 -10.74 -17.71
CA PRO A 167 -0.87 -11.83 -18.53
C PRO A 167 -1.82 -12.71 -17.72
N HIS A 168 -2.94 -13.10 -18.34
CA HIS A 168 -3.91 -14.04 -17.79
C HIS A 168 -3.68 -15.44 -18.37
#